data_AF-A0A5P9XRI5-F1
#
_entry.id   AF-A0A5P9XRI5-F1
#
_cell.length_a   1.000
_cell.length_b   1.000
_cell.length_c   1.000
_cell.angle_alpha   90.00
_cell.angle_beta   90.00
_cell.angle_gamma   90.00
#
_symmetry.space_group_name_H-M   'P 1'
#
loop_
_entity.id
_entity.type
_entity.pdbx_description
1 polymer ?
#
loop_
_entity_poly.entity_id
_entity_poly.type
_entity_poly.pdbx_seq_one_letter_code
_entity_poly.pdbx_strand_id
1 'polypeptide(L)'
;MWAAYLGTGIEIFFPILLALGLAGRFAAGFLFIYNIITVLSYPQMGVAGMMDQVPWAIFLLFTTVYGPSLFSLDYGLSRIWKSTPPAVHKSV
;
A
#
# COMPACT_ATOMS: atom_id res chain seq x y z
N MET A 1 -24.97 6.02 7.44
CA MET A 1 -25.01 5.04 6.34
C MET A 1 -23.77 5.13 5.46
N TRP A 2 -23.42 6.31 4.92
CA TRP A 2 -22.21 6.50 4.09
C TRP A 2 -20.89 6.08 4.74
N ALA A 3 -20.75 6.24 6.06
CA ALA A 3 -19.55 5.84 6.79
C ALA A 3 -19.25 4.33 6.71
N ALA A 4 -20.27 3.46 6.73
CA ALA A 4 -20.08 2.01 6.64
C ALA A 4 -19.57 1.60 5.25
N TYR A 5 -20.16 2.15 4.19
CA TYR A 5 -19.73 1.90 2.82
C TYR A 5 -18.30 2.38 2.55
N LEU A 6 -17.94 3.56 3.05
CA LEU A 6 -16.59 4.08 2.92
C LEU A 6 -15.58 3.24 3.71
N GLY A 7 -15.95 2.79 4.91
CA GLY A 7 -15.11 1.89 5.72
C GLY A 7 -14.81 0.57 5.01
N THR A 8 -15.84 -0.13 4.53
CA THR A 8 -15.68 -1.39 3.81
C THR A 8 -14.91 -1.20 2.48
N GLY A 9 -15.18 -0.10 1.77
CA GLY A 9 -14.46 0.23 0.55
C GLY A 9 -12.96 0.37 0.77
N ILE A 10 -12.55 1.07 1.82
CA ILE A 10 -11.14 1.28 2.19
C ILE A 10 -10.47 -0.04 2.58
N GLU A 11 -11.15 -0.86 3.39
CA GLU A 11 -10.63 -2.13 3.90
C GLU A 11 -10.31 -3.14 2.79
N ILE A 12 -11.01 -3.06 1.65
CA ILE A 12 -10.80 -3.92 0.48
C ILE A 12 -9.86 -3.27 -0.54
N PHE A 13 -9.99 -1.97 -0.78
CA PHE A 13 -9.28 -1.26 -1.83
C PHE A 13 -7.76 -1.18 -1.58
N PHE A 14 -7.36 -0.83 -0.36
CA PHE A 14 -5.95 -0.66 0.00
C PHE A 14 -5.12 -1.96 -0.04
N PRO A 15 -5.60 -3.11 0.45
CA PRO A 15 -4.84 -4.36 0.30
C PRO A 15 -4.75 -4.82 -1.15
N ILE A 16 -5.76 -4.57 -1.99
CA ILE A 16 -5.68 -4.86 -3.43
C ILE A 16 -4.64 -3.94 -4.10
N LEU A 17 -4.62 -2.65 -3.77
CA LEU A 17 -3.59 -1.73 -4.27
C LEU A 17 -2.19 -2.18 -3.89
N LEU A 18 -2.01 -2.61 -2.63
CA LEU A 18 -0.74 -3.13 -2.13
C LEU A 18 -0.34 -4.41 -2.86
N ALA A 19 -1.28 -5.35 -3.06
CA ALA A 19 -1.04 -6.61 -3.79
C ALA A 19 -0.66 -6.37 -5.27
N LEU A 20 -1.26 -5.37 -5.91
CA LEU A 20 -0.94 -4.97 -7.28
C LEU A 20 0.36 -4.14 -7.36
N GLY A 21 0.89 -3.67 -6.22
CA GLY A 21 2.06 -2.81 -6.18
C GLY A 21 1.84 -1.45 -6.85
N LEU A 22 0.61 -0.92 -6.83
CA LEU A 22 0.30 0.45 -7.24
C LEU A 22 0.34 1.37 -6.02
N ALA A 23 1.12 2.46 -6.10
CA ALA A 23 1.35 3.36 -4.98
C ALA A 23 1.72 2.61 -3.68
N GLY A 24 2.52 1.54 -3.81
CA GLY A 24 2.70 0.55 -2.74
C GLY A 24 3.23 1.12 -1.42
N ARG A 25 4.00 2.22 -1.45
CA ARG A 25 4.40 2.96 -0.23
C ARG A 25 3.21 3.57 0.50
N PHE A 26 2.32 4.24 -0.22
CA PHE A 26 1.13 4.86 0.35
C PHE A 26 0.14 3.80 0.84
N ALA A 27 -0.05 2.74 0.06
CA ALA A 27 -0.93 1.65 0.46
C ALA A 27 -0.42 0.91 1.70
N ALA A 28 0.89 0.60 1.75
CA ALA A 28 1.52 -0.03 2.92
C ALA A 28 1.44 0.86 4.17
N GLY A 29 1.70 2.16 4.02
CA GLY A 29 1.64 3.10 5.13
C GLY A 29 0.22 3.23 5.70
N PHE A 30 -0.79 3.28 4.83
CA PHE A 30 -2.19 3.31 5.26
C PHE A 30 -2.57 2.02 6.00
N LEU A 31 -2.23 0.85 5.44
CA LEU A 31 -2.51 -0.45 6.05
C LEU A 31 -1.77 -0.64 7.38
N PHE A 32 -0.58 -0.07 7.53
CA PHE A 32 0.16 -0.08 8.79
C PHE A 32 -0.59 0.70 9.88
N ILE A 33 -1.10 1.89 9.57
CA ILE A 33 -1.91 2.67 10.50
C ILE A 33 -3.21 1.93 10.83
N TYR A 34 -3.88 1.34 9.83
CA TYR A 34 -5.07 0.53 10.04
C TYR A 34 -4.81 -0.69 10.95
N ASN A 35 -3.64 -1.33 10.81
CA ASN A 35 -3.21 -2.42 11.67
C ASN A 35 -3.05 -1.97 13.14
N ILE A 36 -2.41 -0.81 13.37
CA ILE A 36 -2.31 -0.20 14.71
C ILE A 36 -3.69 0.08 15.31
N ILE A 37 -4.58 0.69 14.52
CA ILE A 37 -5.96 0.98 14.96
C ILE A 37 -6.67 -0.30 15.36
N THR A 38 -6.46 -1.40 14.63
CA THR A 38 -7.08 -2.70 14.95
C THR A 38 -6.61 -3.22 16.30
N VAL A 39 -5.30 -3.19 16.57
CA VAL A 39 -4.74 -3.62 17.87
C VAL A 39 -5.28 -2.76 19.03
N LEU A 40 -5.36 -1.44 18.83
CA LEU A 40 -5.89 -0.51 19.84
C LEU A 40 -7.39 -0.67 20.05
N SER A 41 -8.14 -0.97 18.99
CA SER A 41 -9.60 -1.07 19.02
C SER A 41 -10.08 -2.39 19.63
N TYR A 42 -9.27 -3.44 19.55
CA TYR A 42 -9.61 -4.78 20.05
C TYR A 42 -8.61 -5.30 21.09
N PRO A 43 -8.52 -4.65 22.27
CA PRO A 43 -7.63 -5.10 23.34
C PRO A 43 -8.02 -6.46 23.91
N GLN A 44 -9.23 -6.95 23.63
CA GLN A 44 -9.72 -8.24 24.11
C GLN A 44 -9.21 -9.45 23.30
N MET A 45 -8.52 -9.21 22.17
CA MET A 45 -7.97 -10.28 21.32
C MET A 45 -6.89 -11.14 22.00
N GLY A 46 -6.35 -10.69 23.13
CA GLY A 46 -5.32 -11.40 23.88
C GLY A 46 -4.02 -11.58 23.08
N VAL A 47 -3.16 -12.49 23.56
CA VAL A 47 -1.85 -12.74 22.93
C VAL A 47 -2.00 -13.33 21.53
N ALA A 48 -2.99 -14.21 21.30
CA ALA A 48 -3.20 -14.88 20.03
C ALA A 48 -3.47 -13.89 18.88
N GLY A 49 -4.41 -12.94 19.04
CA GLY A 49 -4.67 -11.96 17.99
C GLY A 49 -3.53 -10.96 17.81
N MET A 50 -2.73 -10.69 18.86
CA MET A 50 -1.49 -9.92 18.71
C MET A 50 -0.44 -10.66 17.86
N MET A 51 -0.34 -11.99 17.98
CA MET A 51 0.59 -12.79 17.18
C MET A 51 0.23 -12.80 15.69
N ASP A 52 -1.04 -12.62 15.34
CA ASP A 52 -1.44 -12.43 13.94
C ASP A 52 -1.09 -11.02 13.46
N GLN A 53 -1.35 -9.98 14.25
CA GLN A 53 -1.20 -8.59 13.78
C GLN A 53 0.25 -8.08 13.74
N VAL A 54 1.08 -8.48 14.69
CA VAL A 54 2.47 -8.00 14.80
C VAL A 54 3.33 -8.34 13.57
N PRO A 55 3.33 -9.57 13.03
CA PRO A 55 4.06 -9.89 11.81
C PRO A 55 3.62 -9.04 10.61
N TRP A 56 2.31 -8.85 10.44
CA TRP A 56 1.76 -8.00 9.38
C TRP A 56 2.19 -6.55 9.54
N ALA A 57 2.16 -6.00 10.76
CA ALA A 57 2.65 -4.66 11.04
C ALA A 57 4.12 -4.48 10.64
N ILE A 58 4.98 -5.47 10.93
CA ILE A 58 6.40 -5.44 10.56
C ILE A 58 6.57 -5.45 9.03
N PHE A 59 5.85 -6.31 8.31
CA PHE A 59 5.93 -6.36 6.85
C PHE A 59 5.44 -5.07 6.19
N LEU A 60 4.36 -4.49 6.70
CA LEU A 60 3.83 -3.22 6.22
C LEU A 60 4.77 -2.05 6.52
N LEU A 61 5.37 -2.01 7.72
CA LEU A 61 6.37 -1.02 8.09
C LEU A 61 7.60 -1.12 7.18
N PHE A 62 8.13 -2.32 6.98
CA PHE A 62 9.25 -2.58 6.08
C PHE A 62 8.93 -2.11 4.66
N THR A 63 7.76 -2.46 4.14
CA THR A 63 7.30 -2.06 2.79
C THR A 63 7.10 -0.55 2.69
N THR A 64 6.69 0.12 3.76
CA THR A 64 6.53 1.58 3.80
C THR A 64 7.90 2.27 3.74
N VAL A 65 8.86 1.83 4.56
CA VAL A 65 10.20 2.44 4.67
C VAL A 65 11.03 2.17 3.42
N TYR A 66 11.18 0.90 3.03
CA TYR A 66 12.02 0.50 1.90
C TYR A 66 11.33 0.67 0.54
N GLY A 67 10.00 0.78 0.53
CA GLY A 67 9.20 0.84 -0.68
C GLY A 67 8.97 -0.53 -1.32
N PRO A 68 7.94 -0.66 -2.19
CA PRO A 68 7.72 -1.88 -2.94
C PRO A 68 8.90 -2.11 -3.90
N SER A 69 9.40 -3.35 -3.93
CA SER A 69 10.59 -3.73 -4.70
C SER A 69 10.37 -3.64 -6.22
N LEU A 70 11.43 -3.91 -7.01
CA LEU A 70 11.47 -3.91 -8.50
C LEU A 70 10.31 -4.61 -9.24
N PHE A 71 9.49 -5.41 -8.54
CA PHE A 71 8.29 -6.06 -9.06
C PHE A 71 7.01 -5.20 -9.01
N SER A 72 7.06 -3.99 -8.45
CA SER A 72 5.92 -3.07 -8.41
C SER A 72 5.54 -2.60 -9.82
N LEU A 73 4.25 -2.61 -10.17
CA LEU A 73 3.74 -2.03 -11.42
C LEU A 73 4.13 -0.55 -11.60
N ASP A 74 4.39 0.16 -10.51
CA ASP A 74 4.99 1.50 -10.48
C ASP A 74 6.32 1.59 -11.25
N TYR A 75 7.18 0.58 -11.13
CA TYR A 75 8.45 0.55 -11.88
C TYR A 75 8.21 0.39 -13.39
N GLY A 76 7.26 -0.48 -13.77
CA GLY A 76 6.85 -0.67 -15.16
C GLY A 76 6.27 0.59 -15.78
N LEU A 77 5.39 1.31 -15.07
CA LEU A 77 4.75 2.52 -15.57
C LEU A 77 5.74 3.68 -15.74
N SER A 78 6.69 3.85 -14.80
CA SER A 78 7.77 4.85 -14.92
C SER A 78 8.70 4.58 -16.11
N ARG A 79 8.94 3.30 -16.43
CA ARG A 79 9.76 2.89 -17.58
C ARG A 79 9.05 3.13 -18.91
N ILE A 80 7.74 2.87 -18.97
CA ILE A 80 6.92 3.16 -20.15
C ILE A 80 6.86 4.67 -20.39
N TRP A 81 6.66 5.47 -19.35
CA TRP A 81 6.58 6.94 -19.50
C TRP A 81 7.90 7.57 -19.96
N LYS A 82 9.05 7.11 -19.43
CA LYS A 82 10.39 7.54 -19.88
C LYS A 82 10.75 7.07 -21.29
N SER A 83 10.04 6.09 -21.84
CA SER A 83 10.26 5.60 -23.21
C SER A 83 9.56 6.42 -24.28
N THR A 84 8.95 7.56 -23.91
CA THR A 84 8.50 8.55 -24.89
C THR A 84 9.71 9.42 -25.25
N PRO A 85 10.39 9.22 -26.40
CA PRO A 85 11.47 10.10 -26.79
C PRO A 85 10.91 11.53 -26.89
N PRO A 86 11.63 12.56 -26.39
CA PRO A 86 11.25 13.93 -26.65
C PRO A 86 11.19 14.10 -28.16
N ALA A 87 10.04 14.55 -28.67
CA ALA A 87 9.87 14.87 -30.08
C ALA A 87 10.99 15.84 -30.47
N VAL A 88 11.97 15.35 -31.23
CA VAL A 88 13.08 16.16 -31.73
C VAL A 88 12.48 17.15 -32.71
N HIS A 89 12.20 18.37 -32.24
CA HIS A 89 11.83 19.48 -33.10
C HIS A 89 13.10 19.93 -33.84
N LYS A 90 13.39 19.30 -34.98
CA LYS A 90 14.35 19.86 -35.95
C LYS A 90 13.70 21.08 -36.59
N SER A 91 14.05 22.28 -36.12
CA SER A 91 13.91 23.50 -36.92
C SER A 91 15.22 23.71 -37.68
N VAL A 92 15.09 23.62 -39.01
CA VAL A 92 16.05 24.01 -40.05
C VAL A 92 16.39 25.49 -39.94
#